data_AF-A0A969ALQ7-F1
#
_entry.id   AF-A0A969ALQ7-F1
#
_cell.length_a   1.000
_cell.length_b   1.000
_cell.length_c   1.000
_cell.angle_alpha   90.00
_cell.angle_beta   90.00
_cell.angle_gamma   90.00
#
_symmetry.space_group_name_H-M   'P 1'
#
loop_
_entity.id
_entity.type
_entity.pdbx_description
1 polymer ?
#
loop_
_entity_poly.entity_id
_entity_poly.type
_entity_poly.pdbx_seq_one_letter_code
_entity_poly.pdbx_strand_id
1 'polypeptide(L)'
;MASRLGIYTELELQGARDLVRELVRTVRGFRLYAGNHPNLAGMFEALRKKWDNATAGGPLSLRLDERDVLLDGESVYRAASVGEMIPSVLYDHGVVGLVFKRGGENSELHRLVGVLGEDPEQLTDIPSRLWEADLHHLQVLLDADEVDEDWNSPEEMVQEVTNLGTPDDAPAPTEP
;
A
#
# COMPACT_ATOMS: atom_id res chain seq x y z
N MET A 1 25.45 -3.05 -6.52
CA MET A 1 24.22 -2.26 -6.72
C MET A 1 24.30 -1.05 -5.80
N ALA A 2 24.49 0.15 -6.35
CA ALA A 2 24.74 1.34 -5.56
C ALA A 2 23.45 1.79 -4.84
N SER A 3 23.45 1.70 -3.52
CA SER A 3 22.48 2.39 -2.67
C SER A 3 22.62 3.88 -2.92
N ARG A 4 21.59 4.53 -3.49
CA ARG A 4 21.52 5.99 -3.53
C ARG A 4 21.38 6.47 -2.08
N LEU A 5 22.50 6.89 -1.49
CA LEU A 5 22.52 7.66 -0.26
C LEU A 5 21.83 9.01 -0.52
N GLY A 6 20.53 9.02 -0.27
CA GLY A 6 19.78 10.03 0.48
C GLY A 6 20.04 11.51 0.23
N ILE A 7 19.96 11.97 -1.03
CA ILE A 7 19.58 13.36 -1.34
C ILE A 7 18.76 13.35 -2.64
N TYR A 8 17.44 13.38 -2.53
CA TYR A 8 16.60 13.71 -3.67
C TYR A 8 16.89 15.15 -4.11
N THR A 9 16.96 15.39 -5.40
CA THR A 9 17.08 16.74 -5.95
C THR A 9 15.81 17.55 -5.65
N GLU A 10 15.92 18.89 -5.57
CA GLU A 10 14.75 19.77 -5.44
C GLU A 10 13.69 19.49 -6.52
N LEU A 11 14.14 19.09 -7.71
CA LEU A 11 13.25 18.72 -8.81
C LEU A 11 12.46 17.43 -8.50
N GLU A 12 13.10 16.42 -7.91
CA GLU A 12 12.43 15.18 -7.49
C GLU A 12 11.45 15.44 -6.34
N LEU A 13 11.85 16.24 -5.34
CA LEU A 13 10.98 16.68 -4.25
C LEU A 13 9.76 17.43 -4.78
N GLN A 14 9.96 18.38 -5.70
CA GLN A 14 8.86 19.10 -6.32
C GLN A 14 7.96 18.18 -7.16
N GLY A 15 8.54 17.21 -7.87
CA GLY A 15 7.80 16.19 -8.61
C GLY A 15 6.90 15.35 -7.70
N ALA A 16 7.42 14.91 -6.55
CA ALA A 16 6.65 14.17 -5.55
C ALA A 16 5.53 15.04 -4.94
N ARG A 17 5.82 16.28 -4.54
CA ARG A 17 4.82 17.24 -4.04
C ARG A 17 3.68 17.44 -5.04
N ASP A 18 4.03 17.64 -6.30
CA ASP A 18 3.06 17.85 -7.38
C ASP A 18 2.19 16.60 -7.61
N LEU A 19 2.79 15.41 -7.62
CA LEU A 19 2.07 14.15 -7.78
C LEU A 19 1.08 13.93 -6.63
N VAL A 20 1.54 14.03 -5.39
CA VAL A 20 0.70 13.77 -4.21
C VAL A 20 -0.45 14.78 -4.14
N ARG A 21 -0.18 16.07 -4.40
CA ARG A 21 -1.24 17.11 -4.43
C ARG A 21 -2.27 16.85 -5.53
N GLU A 22 -1.83 16.47 -6.73
CA GLU A 22 -2.75 16.20 -7.83
C GLU A 22 -3.55 14.90 -7.56
N LEU A 23 -2.96 13.89 -6.91
CA LEU A 23 -3.67 12.68 -6.49
C LEU A 23 -4.78 13.02 -5.49
N VAL A 24 -4.46 13.74 -4.42
CA VAL A 24 -5.44 14.20 -3.41
C VAL A 24 -6.54 15.02 -4.06
N ARG A 25 -6.18 15.95 -4.94
CA ARG A 25 -7.13 16.77 -5.70
C ARG A 25 -8.04 15.91 -6.57
N THR A 26 -7.50 14.94 -7.30
CA THR A 26 -8.24 14.05 -8.20
C THR A 26 -9.22 13.17 -7.43
N VAL A 27 -8.79 12.59 -6.32
CA VAL A 27 -9.65 11.81 -5.41
C VAL A 27 -10.81 12.65 -4.86
N ARG A 28 -10.55 13.91 -4.47
CA ARG A 28 -11.63 14.82 -4.04
C ARG A 28 -12.59 15.15 -5.19
N GLY A 29 -12.07 15.42 -6.38
CA GLY A 29 -12.91 15.67 -7.55
C GLY A 29 -13.78 14.46 -7.89
N PHE A 30 -13.23 13.25 -7.81
CA PHE A 30 -13.96 12.01 -8.04
C PHE A 30 -15.15 11.86 -7.09
N ARG A 31 -14.99 12.21 -5.81
CA ARG A 31 -16.08 12.22 -4.80
C ARG A 31 -17.15 13.28 -5.08
N LEU A 32 -16.73 14.46 -5.54
CA LEU A 32 -17.62 15.61 -5.74
C LEU A 32 -18.45 15.51 -7.02
N TYR A 33 -17.89 14.93 -8.08
CA TYR A 33 -18.54 14.85 -9.36
C TYR A 33 -19.11 13.44 -9.59
N ALA A 34 -20.43 13.31 -9.64
CA ALA A 34 -21.05 12.10 -10.20
C ALA A 34 -20.54 11.87 -11.64
N GLY A 35 -20.43 10.58 -12.04
CA GLY A 35 -19.66 10.15 -13.21
C GLY A 35 -19.88 10.96 -14.50
N ASN A 36 -18.77 11.16 -15.23
CA ASN A 36 -18.64 11.84 -16.54
C ASN A 36 -18.65 13.39 -16.57
N HIS A 37 -17.99 14.03 -15.58
CA HIS A 37 -17.76 15.48 -15.61
C HIS A 37 -16.46 15.83 -16.37
N PRO A 38 -16.43 16.81 -17.31
CA PRO A 38 -15.23 17.17 -18.08
C PRO A 38 -14.05 17.62 -17.18
N ASN A 39 -14.34 18.26 -16.05
CA ASN A 39 -13.31 18.59 -15.05
C ASN A 39 -12.59 17.34 -14.53
N LEU A 40 -13.29 16.22 -14.35
CA LEU A 40 -12.70 14.98 -13.83
C LEU A 40 -11.72 14.37 -14.84
N ALA A 41 -12.08 14.38 -16.13
CA ALA A 41 -11.18 13.92 -17.20
C ALA A 41 -9.87 14.72 -17.24
N GLY A 42 -9.96 16.05 -17.10
CA GLY A 42 -8.77 16.92 -17.03
C GLY A 42 -7.89 16.67 -15.80
N MET A 43 -8.50 16.29 -14.66
CA MET A 43 -7.77 15.94 -13.43
C MET A 43 -7.01 14.62 -13.60
N PHE A 44 -7.62 13.60 -14.20
CA PHE A 44 -6.91 12.36 -14.54
C PHE A 44 -5.75 12.59 -15.52
N GLU A 45 -5.92 13.45 -16.52
CA GLU A 45 -4.83 13.79 -17.44
C GLU A 45 -3.69 14.52 -16.74
N ALA A 46 -4.01 15.46 -15.84
CA ALA A 46 -3.02 16.16 -15.02
C ALA A 46 -2.28 15.19 -14.09
N LEU A 47 -3.01 14.29 -13.42
CA LEU A 47 -2.45 13.27 -12.55
C LEU A 47 -1.48 12.37 -13.30
N ARG A 48 -1.84 11.91 -14.51
CA ARG A 48 -0.93 11.12 -15.36
C ARG A 48 0.38 11.87 -15.65
N LYS A 49 0.27 13.13 -16.08
CA LYS A 49 1.46 13.96 -16.37
C LYS A 49 2.35 14.12 -15.13
N LYS A 50 1.77 14.28 -13.94
CA LYS A 50 2.55 14.37 -12.70
C LYS A 50 3.21 13.05 -12.33
N TRP A 51 2.54 11.93 -12.54
CA TRP A 51 3.11 10.59 -12.33
C TRP A 51 4.32 10.36 -13.24
N ASP A 52 4.17 10.63 -14.54
CA ASP A 52 5.25 10.47 -15.53
C ASP A 52 6.47 11.34 -15.20
N ASN A 53 6.22 12.59 -14.78
CA ASN A 53 7.28 13.51 -14.39
C ASN A 53 7.98 13.06 -13.10
N ALA A 54 7.22 12.67 -12.08
CA ALA A 54 7.75 12.27 -10.78
C ALA A 54 8.56 10.97 -10.85
N THR A 55 8.21 10.08 -11.79
CA THR A 55 8.93 8.81 -12.03
C THR A 55 10.00 8.93 -13.14
N ALA A 56 10.25 10.13 -13.66
CA ALA A 56 11.19 10.34 -14.75
C ALA A 56 12.65 9.96 -14.41
N GLY A 57 13.02 9.97 -13.14
CA GLY A 57 14.34 9.56 -12.65
C GLY A 57 14.45 8.10 -12.21
N GLY A 58 13.33 7.35 -12.21
CA GLY A 58 13.20 6.03 -11.62
C GLY A 58 11.93 5.91 -10.76
N PRO A 59 11.73 4.78 -10.06
CA PRO A 59 10.62 4.62 -9.14
C PRO A 59 10.64 5.68 -8.03
N LEU A 60 9.46 6.19 -7.69
CA LEU A 60 9.27 7.12 -6.58
C LEU A 60 8.66 6.37 -5.39
N SER A 61 9.43 6.24 -4.31
CA SER A 61 9.00 5.60 -3.08
C SER A 61 8.56 6.65 -2.06
N LEU A 62 7.29 6.62 -1.67
CA LEU A 62 6.71 7.49 -0.66
C LEU A 62 6.39 6.66 0.58
N ARG A 63 6.80 7.15 1.75
CA ARG A 63 6.36 6.60 3.04
C ARG A 63 5.14 7.38 3.51
N LEU A 64 4.20 6.64 4.10
CA LEU A 64 3.02 7.20 4.75
C LEU A 64 3.23 7.15 6.26
N ASP A 65 2.82 8.22 6.90
CA ASP A 65 2.66 8.37 8.34
C ASP A 65 1.21 8.85 8.59
N GLU A 66 0.76 8.92 9.84
CA GLU A 66 -0.63 9.26 10.20
C GLU A 66 -1.17 10.51 9.48
N ARG A 67 -0.30 11.50 9.23
CA ARG A 67 -0.67 12.78 8.62
C ARG A 67 0.25 13.25 7.51
N ASP A 68 1.32 12.53 7.24
CA ASP A 68 2.38 12.98 6.34
C ASP A 68 2.64 11.96 5.24
N VAL A 69 2.96 12.48 4.06
CA VAL A 69 3.60 11.71 3.00
C VAL A 69 5.04 12.18 2.91
N LEU A 70 5.95 11.25 3.08
CA LEU A 70 7.38 11.50 3.19
C LEU A 70 8.11 10.94 1.96
N LEU A 71 9.03 11.73 1.42
CA LEU A 71 10.08 11.27 0.51
C LEU A 71 11.41 11.35 1.24
N ASP A 72 12.03 10.21 1.55
CA ASP A 72 13.30 10.14 2.30
C ASP A 72 13.30 10.88 3.65
N GLY A 73 12.14 10.89 4.32
CA GLY A 73 11.95 11.62 5.58
C GLY A 73 11.60 13.10 5.43
N GLU A 74 11.61 13.65 4.22
CA GLU A 74 11.10 15.01 3.96
C GLU A 74 9.61 14.99 3.64
N SER A 75 8.81 15.81 4.34
CA SER A 75 7.37 15.92 4.09
C SER A 75 7.11 16.59 2.74
N VAL A 76 6.50 15.84 1.82
CA VAL A 76 6.03 16.33 0.52
C VAL A 76 4.54 16.66 0.54
N TYR A 77 3.81 16.17 1.54
CA TYR A 77 2.43 16.51 1.79
C TYR A 77 2.11 16.31 3.27
N ARG A 78 1.34 17.24 3.84
CA ARG A 78 0.77 17.12 5.18
C ARG A 78 -0.73 17.34 5.13
N ALA A 79 -1.48 16.40 5.68
CA ALA A 79 -2.93 16.48 5.82
C ALA A 79 -3.31 17.61 6.79
N ALA A 80 -4.12 18.57 6.31
CA ALA A 80 -4.56 19.71 7.11
C ALA A 80 -5.47 19.29 8.28
N SER A 81 -6.17 18.16 8.14
CA SER A 81 -7.01 17.55 9.18
C SER A 81 -7.01 16.03 9.04
N VAL A 82 -7.42 15.31 10.10
CA VAL A 82 -7.51 13.83 10.11
C VAL A 82 -8.47 13.32 9.02
N GLY A 83 -9.48 14.12 8.65
CA GLY A 83 -10.40 13.85 7.56
C GLY A 83 -9.86 14.17 6.15
N GLU A 84 -8.59 14.58 5.98
CA GLU A 84 -7.98 14.62 4.65
C GLU A 84 -7.45 13.23 4.27
N MET A 85 -8.25 12.57 3.44
CA MET A 85 -8.48 11.12 3.44
C MET A 85 -7.44 10.23 2.75
N ILE A 86 -6.23 10.68 2.41
CA ILE A 86 -5.27 9.78 1.75
C ILE A 86 -4.22 9.26 2.73
N PRO A 87 -3.41 10.11 3.40
CA PRO A 87 -2.37 9.59 4.29
C PRO A 87 -2.96 8.88 5.52
N SER A 88 -3.91 9.53 6.22
CA SER A 88 -4.53 8.99 7.44
C SER A 88 -5.30 7.70 7.17
N VAL A 89 -6.19 7.70 6.17
CA VAL A 89 -6.98 6.53 5.82
C VAL A 89 -6.09 5.36 5.38
N LEU A 90 -5.06 5.60 4.57
CA LEU A 90 -4.16 4.52 4.18
C LEU A 90 -3.38 3.97 5.38
N TYR A 91 -2.89 4.85 6.25
CA TYR A 91 -2.16 4.48 7.45
C TYR A 91 -3.04 3.69 8.44
N ASP A 92 -4.27 4.13 8.69
CA ASP A 92 -5.26 3.45 9.55
C ASP A 92 -5.61 2.03 9.04
N HIS A 93 -5.42 1.78 7.74
CA HIS A 93 -5.60 0.47 7.11
C HIS A 93 -4.29 -0.30 6.91
N GLY A 94 -3.20 0.08 7.59
CA GLY A 94 -1.93 -0.63 7.59
C GLY A 94 -1.05 -0.39 6.35
N VAL A 95 -1.38 0.61 5.52
CA VAL A 95 -0.54 0.98 4.37
C VAL A 95 0.51 2.01 4.80
N VAL A 96 1.76 1.58 4.82
CA VAL A 96 2.92 2.40 5.25
C VAL A 96 3.66 3.06 4.09
N GLY A 97 3.30 2.75 2.85
CA GLY A 97 3.97 3.37 1.70
C GLY A 97 3.39 3.01 0.35
N LEU A 98 3.78 3.83 -0.63
CA LEU A 98 3.41 3.68 -2.04
C LEU A 98 4.66 3.86 -2.91
N VAL A 99 4.89 2.93 -3.84
CA VAL A 99 6.00 3.01 -4.80
C VAL A 99 5.43 3.14 -6.21
N PHE A 100 5.57 4.33 -6.78
CA PHE A 100 5.13 4.65 -8.14
C PHE A 100 6.24 4.30 -9.13
N LYS A 101 5.93 3.47 -10.13
CA LYS A 101 6.83 3.09 -11.22
C LYS A 101 6.49 3.88 -12.48
N ARG A 102 7.43 3.98 -13.42
CA ARG A 102 7.18 4.64 -14.71
C ARG A 102 6.09 3.91 -15.49
N GLY A 103 5.31 4.67 -16.27
CA GLY A 103 4.36 4.12 -17.23
C GLY A 103 2.96 3.89 -16.66
N GLY A 104 2.59 4.58 -15.57
CA GLY A 104 1.25 4.47 -14.99
C GLY A 104 0.14 4.71 -16.03
N GLU A 105 -0.70 3.72 -16.22
CA GLU A 105 -1.75 3.75 -17.24
C GLU A 105 -2.95 4.57 -16.78
N ASN A 106 -3.69 5.13 -17.74
CA ASN A 106 -4.99 5.74 -17.43
C ASN A 106 -5.93 4.76 -16.73
N SER A 107 -5.88 3.49 -17.10
CA SER A 107 -6.73 2.44 -16.52
C SER A 107 -6.42 2.25 -15.02
N GLU A 108 -5.13 2.20 -14.66
CA GLU A 108 -4.66 2.11 -13.28
C GLU A 108 -5.01 3.37 -12.47
N LEU A 109 -4.86 4.56 -13.07
CA LEU A 109 -5.26 5.80 -12.41
C LEU A 109 -6.73 5.79 -12.03
N HIS A 110 -7.61 5.36 -12.94
CA HIS A 110 -9.04 5.28 -12.66
C HIS A 110 -9.35 4.25 -11.56
N ARG A 111 -8.68 3.10 -11.54
CA ARG A 111 -8.86 2.08 -10.49
C ARG A 111 -8.34 2.58 -9.14
N LEU A 112 -7.14 3.17 -9.10
CA LEU A 112 -6.55 3.76 -7.89
C LEU A 112 -7.45 4.86 -7.31
N VAL A 113 -7.84 5.83 -8.13
CA VAL A 113 -8.73 6.93 -7.70
C VAL A 113 -10.11 6.40 -7.35
N GLY A 114 -10.59 5.36 -8.02
CA GLY A 114 -11.83 4.67 -7.68
C GLY A 114 -11.80 4.12 -6.26
N VAL A 115 -10.76 3.33 -5.92
CA VAL A 115 -10.58 2.79 -4.57
C VAL A 115 -10.44 3.92 -3.54
N LEU A 116 -9.53 4.86 -3.74
CA LEU A 116 -9.27 5.94 -2.78
C LEU A 116 -10.40 6.97 -2.69
N GLY A 117 -11.26 7.01 -3.71
CA GLY A 117 -12.36 7.95 -3.86
C GLY A 117 -13.68 7.47 -3.28
N GLU A 118 -13.76 6.26 -2.75
CA GLU A 118 -14.95 5.82 -2.04
C GLU A 118 -15.17 6.58 -0.72
N ASP A 119 -16.37 6.49 -0.19
CA ASP A 119 -16.69 7.07 1.10
C ASP A 119 -15.80 6.42 2.19
N PRO A 120 -15.07 7.19 3.01
CA PRO A 120 -14.31 6.66 4.15
C PRO A 120 -15.09 5.73 5.06
N GLU A 121 -16.39 5.99 5.25
CA GLU A 121 -17.22 5.13 6.10
C GLU A 121 -17.50 3.76 5.47
N GLN A 122 -17.33 3.64 4.15
CA GLN A 122 -17.50 2.41 3.38
C GLN A 122 -16.16 1.77 3.00
N LEU A 123 -15.04 2.45 3.27
CA LEU A 123 -13.71 1.96 2.96
C LEU A 123 -13.35 0.88 3.98
N THR A 124 -13.50 -0.38 3.57
CA THR A 124 -13.01 -1.54 4.30
C THR A 124 -11.93 -2.25 3.49
N ASP A 125 -10.91 -2.76 4.18
CA ASP A 125 -9.87 -3.61 3.60
C ASP A 125 -9.16 -3.00 2.38
N ILE A 126 -8.67 -1.76 2.55
CA ILE A 126 -7.99 -1.00 1.48
C ILE A 126 -6.82 -1.77 0.85
N PRO A 127 -5.94 -2.46 1.61
CA PRO A 127 -4.86 -3.26 1.04
C PRO A 127 -5.35 -4.27 -0.01
N SER A 128 -6.36 -5.08 0.34
CA SER A 128 -6.92 -6.07 -0.58
C SER A 128 -7.51 -5.43 -1.82
N ARG A 129 -8.22 -4.30 -1.67
CA ARG A 129 -8.83 -3.59 -2.80
C ARG A 129 -7.81 -2.98 -3.74
N LEU A 130 -6.71 -2.44 -3.20
CA LEU A 130 -5.60 -1.94 -4.01
C LEU A 130 -4.88 -3.09 -4.73
N TRP A 131 -4.82 -4.27 -4.12
CA TRP A 131 -4.29 -5.48 -4.75
C TRP A 131 -5.21 -5.98 -5.89
N GLU A 132 -6.51 -6.08 -5.65
CA GLU A 132 -7.53 -6.45 -6.65
C GLU A 132 -7.61 -5.46 -7.82
N ALA A 133 -7.27 -4.20 -7.57
CA ALA A 133 -7.20 -3.16 -8.59
C ALA A 133 -6.08 -3.40 -9.62
N ASP A 134 -5.23 -4.42 -9.46
CA ASP A 134 -4.23 -4.85 -10.44
C ASP A 134 -3.40 -3.67 -11.00
N LEU A 135 -2.71 -2.98 -10.08
CA LEU A 135 -1.93 -1.78 -10.35
C LEU A 135 -0.45 -2.14 -10.56
N HIS A 136 -0.09 -2.65 -11.74
CA HIS A 136 1.29 -3.05 -12.07
C HIS A 136 2.36 -1.97 -11.84
N HIS A 137 1.99 -0.70 -12.02
CA HIS A 137 2.88 0.45 -11.85
C HIS A 137 2.80 1.10 -10.46
N LEU A 138 1.97 0.59 -9.56
CA LEU A 138 1.91 1.03 -8.16
C LEU A 138 2.12 -0.16 -7.23
N GLN A 139 3.15 -0.12 -6.41
CA GLN A 139 3.32 -1.08 -5.34
C GLN A 139 2.89 -0.46 -4.02
N VAL A 140 2.04 -1.19 -3.28
CA VAL A 140 1.60 -0.84 -1.93
C VAL A 140 2.54 -1.53 -0.93
N LEU A 141 3.02 -0.79 0.05
CA LEU A 141 3.80 -1.31 1.18
C LEU A 141 2.88 -1.36 2.40
N LEU A 142 2.82 -2.53 3.04
CA LEU A 142 2.05 -2.73 4.26
C LEU A 142 2.99 -2.76 5.46
N ASP A 143 2.47 -2.37 6.62
CA ASP A 143 3.18 -2.58 7.87
C ASP A 143 3.33 -4.09 8.09
N ALA A 144 4.57 -4.57 8.16
CA ALA A 144 4.86 -6.00 8.24
C ALA A 144 4.89 -6.51 9.69
N ASP A 145 4.60 -5.65 10.67
CA ASP A 145 4.77 -5.93 12.11
C ASP A 145 3.47 -6.34 12.83
N GLU A 146 2.50 -6.93 12.13
CA GLU A 146 1.46 -7.82 12.71
C GLU A 146 1.28 -9.06 11.83
N VAL A 147 2.37 -9.77 11.52
CA VAL A 147 2.24 -11.22 11.31
C VAL A 147 2.04 -11.84 12.69
N ASP A 148 0.88 -12.46 12.91
CA ASP A 148 0.65 -13.31 14.07
C ASP A 148 1.89 -14.20 14.28
N GLU A 149 2.58 -14.03 15.41
CA GLU A 149 3.67 -14.92 15.84
C GLU A 149 3.20 -16.39 15.99
N ASP A 150 1.89 -16.65 15.83
CA ASP A 150 1.24 -17.96 15.85
C ASP A 150 1.05 -18.61 14.46
N TRP A 151 1.54 -18.02 13.35
CA TRP A 151 1.64 -18.78 12.10
C TRP A 151 2.78 -19.80 12.20
N ASN A 152 2.50 -20.94 12.83
CA ASN A 152 3.35 -22.12 12.73
C ASN A 152 3.52 -22.46 11.25
N SER A 153 4.77 -22.44 10.79
CA SER A 153 5.09 -22.86 9.43
C SER A 153 4.62 -24.31 9.24
N PRO A 154 4.13 -24.69 8.04
CA PRO A 154 3.64 -26.04 7.77
C PRO A 154 4.69 -27.15 8.00
N GLU A 155 5.95 -26.79 8.21
CA GLU A 155 7.03 -27.70 8.60
C GLU A 155 6.93 -28.19 10.05
N GLU A 156 6.32 -27.42 10.97
CA GLU A 156 6.18 -27.83 12.39
C GLU A 156 4.99 -28.78 12.63
N MET A 157 3.99 -28.79 11.74
CA MET A 157 2.88 -29.75 11.83
C MET A 157 3.28 -31.20 11.55
N VAL A 158 4.46 -31.44 10.97
CA VAL A 158 4.92 -32.80 10.60
C VAL A 158 5.56 -33.54 11.77
N GLN A 159 5.93 -32.86 12.87
CA GLN A 159 6.58 -33.52 14.02
C GLN A 159 5.61 -34.08 15.08
N GLU A 160 4.38 -33.55 15.18
CA GLU A 160 3.44 -33.98 16.24
C GLU A 160 2.70 -35.30 15.92
N VAL A 161 2.70 -35.77 14.68
CA VAL A 161 2.02 -37.04 14.31
C VAL A 161 2.89 -38.28 14.58
N THR A 162 4.20 -38.10 14.79
CA THR A 162 5.14 -39.22 15.05
C THR A 162 5.22 -39.69 16.50
N ASN A 163 4.52 -39.04 17.44
CA ASN A 163 4.55 -39.39 18.87
C ASN A 163 3.24 -40.03 19.39
N LEU A 164 2.39 -40.55 18.52
CA LEU A 164 1.35 -41.49 18.94
C LEU A 164 2.00 -42.86 19.23
N GLY A 165 2.08 -43.13 20.53
CA GLY A 165 2.86 -44.21 21.12
C GLY A 165 2.65 -45.58 20.50
N THR A 166 3.75 -46.33 20.47
CA THR A 166 3.73 -47.78 20.42
C THR A 166 3.03 -48.29 21.69
N PRO A 167 2.08 -49.24 21.62
CA PRO A 167 1.50 -49.82 22.82
C PRO A 167 2.57 -50.61 23.58
N ASP A 168 2.81 -50.15 24.80
CA ASP A 168 3.66 -50.70 25.85
C ASP A 168 3.23 -52.12 26.25
N ASP A 169 4.23 -53.00 26.30
CA ASP A 169 4.47 -54.11 27.23
C ASP A 169 3.26 -54.81 27.89
N ALA A 170 3.03 -56.06 27.48
CA ALA A 170 2.29 -57.02 28.28
C ALA A 170 3.23 -57.69 29.30
N PRO A 171 2.92 -57.72 30.61
CA PRO A 171 3.78 -58.40 31.57
C PRO A 171 3.65 -59.93 31.45
N ALA A 172 4.80 -60.62 31.41
CA ALA A 172 4.90 -62.08 31.33
C ALA A 172 4.39 -62.79 32.60
N PRO A 173 3.78 -63.99 32.48
CA PRO A 173 3.35 -64.77 33.63
C PRO A 173 4.53 -65.46 34.33
N THR A 174 4.51 -65.45 35.66
CA THR A 174 5.47 -66.12 36.54
C THR A 174 5.15 -67.62 36.64
N GLU A 175 6.11 -68.47 36.27
CA GLU A 175 6.07 -69.92 36.49
C GLU A 175 6.37 -70.29 37.95
N PRO A 176 5.82 -71.41 38.47
CA PRO A 176 6.44 -72.23 39.49
C PRO A 176 7.18 -73.46 38.90
#